data_AF-A0A1E5SKQ5-F1
#
_entry.id   AF-A0A1E5SKQ5-F1
#
_cell.length_a   1.000
_cell.length_b   1.000
_cell.length_c   1.000
_cell.angle_alpha   90.00
_cell.angle_beta   90.00
_cell.angle_gamma   90.00
#
_symmetry.space_group_name_H-M   'P 1'
#
loop_
_entity.id
_entity.type
_entity.pdbx_description
1 polymer ?
#
loop_
_entity_poly.entity_id
_entity_poly.type
_entity_poly.pdbx_seq_one_letter_code
_entity_poly.pdbx_strand_id
1 'polypeptide(L)'
;MNDMSKTTESPVWEMIEAEKKRDRFIKLVSRIAWSVTLFVLLIFLVFTIRDYIHMQKLFNQGVTSQASVIETVVPFLIILGSLSLVIGILATVGTFLRLRTTSMLEIQQRLANLENMVISEKE
;
A
#
# COMPACT_ATOMS: atom_id res chain seq x y z
N MET A 1 -37.24 -13.07 38.98
CA MET A 1 -35.89 -12.79 39.52
C MET A 1 -34.98 -12.62 38.30
N ASN A 2 -34.69 -11.35 37.96
CA ASN A 2 -33.74 -10.83 36.97
C ASN A 2 -33.58 -11.52 35.60
N ASP A 3 -34.44 -11.12 34.66
CA ASP A 3 -34.17 -11.06 33.22
C ASP A 3 -33.49 -9.73 32.85
N MET A 4 -32.27 -9.48 33.33
CA MET A 4 -31.62 -8.18 33.07
C MET A 4 -30.09 -8.29 32.99
N SER A 5 -29.58 -8.83 31.88
CA SER A 5 -28.21 -8.55 31.38
C SER A 5 -27.90 -9.05 29.95
N LYS A 6 -28.89 -9.45 29.14
CA LYS A 6 -28.71 -9.54 27.69
C LYS A 6 -29.02 -8.15 27.12
N THR A 7 -28.14 -7.61 26.26
CA THR A 7 -28.21 -6.31 25.54
C THR A 7 -27.38 -5.14 26.09
N THR A 8 -26.15 -5.42 26.54
CA THR A 8 -25.07 -4.41 26.53
C THR A 8 -23.81 -4.93 25.84
N GLU A 9 -23.97 -5.83 24.84
CA GLU A 9 -22.95 -6.03 23.81
C GLU A 9 -22.92 -4.77 22.96
N SER A 10 -22.06 -3.88 23.43
CA SER A 10 -21.97 -2.47 23.13
C SER A 10 -21.88 -2.18 21.63
N PRO A 11 -22.61 -1.19 21.10
CA PRO A 11 -22.50 -0.72 19.71
C PRO A 11 -21.06 -0.35 19.30
N VAL A 12 -20.17 -0.12 20.28
CA VAL A 12 -18.72 0.06 20.08
C VAL A 12 -18.05 -1.20 19.50
N TRP A 13 -18.43 -2.40 19.95
CA TRP A 13 -17.88 -3.66 19.45
C TRP A 13 -18.30 -3.95 18.01
N GLU A 14 -19.56 -3.67 17.66
CA GLU A 14 -20.03 -3.77 16.27
C GLU A 14 -19.31 -2.77 15.35
N MET A 15 -19.07 -1.54 15.82
CA MET A 15 -18.28 -0.54 15.09
C MET A 15 -16.84 -1.02 14.83
N ILE A 16 -16.19 -1.60 15.84
CA ILE A 16 -14.83 -2.15 15.72
C ILE A 16 -14.79 -3.33 14.73
N GLU A 17 -15.79 -4.21 14.77
CA GLU A 17 -15.88 -5.32 13.81
C GLU A 17 -16.10 -4.85 12.37
N ALA A 18 -16.94 -3.83 12.18
CA ALA A 18 -17.18 -3.23 10.87
C ALA A 18 -15.90 -2.59 10.30
N GLU A 19 -15.14 -1.85 11.11
CA GLU A 19 -13.85 -1.30 10.70
C GLU A 19 -12.82 -2.39 10.37
N LYS A 20 -12.75 -3.45 11.17
CA LYS A 20 -11.84 -4.59 10.93
C LYS A 20 -12.17 -5.36 9.66
N LYS A 21 -13.46 -5.48 9.30
CA LYS A 21 -13.90 -6.06 8.01
C LYS A 21 -13.52 -5.15 6.85
N ARG A 22 -13.70 -3.83 6.99
CA ARG A 22 -13.32 -2.84 5.97
C ARG A 22 -11.82 -2.84 5.69
N ASP A 23 -10.99 -2.87 6.74
CA ASP A 23 -9.53 -2.91 6.61
C ASP A 23 -9.06 -4.20 5.91
N ARG A 24 -9.66 -5.35 6.24
CA ARG A 24 -9.39 -6.62 5.53
C ARG A 24 -9.77 -6.55 4.05
N PHE A 25 -10.90 -5.94 3.72
CA PHE A 25 -11.33 -5.78 2.34
C PHE A 25 -10.37 -4.87 1.57
N ILE A 26 -9.97 -3.73 2.14
CA ILE A 26 -9.01 -2.80 1.54
C ILE A 26 -7.67 -3.51 1.28
N LYS A 27 -7.17 -4.29 2.26
CA LYS A 27 -5.93 -5.07 2.10
C LYS A 27 -6.04 -6.11 0.98
N LEU A 28 -7.19 -6.78 0.87
CA LEU A 28 -7.43 -7.76 -0.18
C LEU A 28 -7.44 -7.11 -1.57
N VAL A 29 -8.21 -6.02 -1.73
CA VAL A 29 -8.28 -5.27 -2.99
C VAL A 29 -6.91 -4.71 -3.36
N SER A 30 -6.18 -4.15 -2.39
CA SER A 30 -4.82 -3.65 -2.60
C SER A 30 -3.88 -4.76 -3.09
N ARG A 31 -3.91 -5.94 -2.48
CA ARG A 31 -3.09 -7.09 -2.91
C ARG A 31 -3.44 -7.53 -4.33
N ILE A 32 -4.72 -7.56 -4.69
CA ILE A 32 -5.16 -7.91 -6.05
C ILE A 32 -4.68 -6.85 -7.04
N ALA A 33 -4.87 -5.56 -6.74
CA ALA A 33 -4.41 -4.47 -7.58
C ALA A 33 -2.90 -4.55 -7.82
N TRP A 34 -2.09 -4.75 -6.77
CA TRP A 34 -0.64 -4.93 -6.90
C TRP A 34 -0.26 -6.14 -7.74
N SER A 35 -0.98 -7.25 -7.59
CA SER A 35 -0.75 -8.47 -8.38
C SER A 35 -1.02 -8.22 -9.86
N VAL A 36 -2.11 -7.52 -10.18
CA VAL A 36 -2.45 -7.14 -11.56
C VAL A 36 -1.41 -6.18 -12.14
N THR A 37 -1.01 -5.16 -11.38
CA THR A 37 0.03 -4.21 -11.82
C THR A 37 1.34 -4.92 -12.12
N LEU A 38 1.80 -5.83 -11.25
CA LEU A 38 3.00 -6.62 -11.49
C LEU A 38 2.87 -7.52 -12.72
N PHE A 39 1.71 -8.13 -12.90
CA PHE A 39 1.44 -8.98 -14.06
C PHE A 39 1.49 -8.19 -15.37
N VAL A 40 0.87 -7.01 -15.42
CA VAL A 40 0.91 -6.11 -16.59
C VAL A 40 2.33 -5.63 -16.85
N LEU A 41 3.09 -5.26 -15.80
CA LEU A 41 4.49 -4.86 -15.93
C LEU A 41 5.35 -5.98 -16.51
N LEU A 42 5.09 -7.23 -16.12
CA LEU A 42 5.81 -8.40 -16.64
C LEU A 42 5.50 -8.65 -18.10
N ILE A 43 4.24 -8.57 -18.51
CA ILE A 43 3.86 -8.64 -19.93
C ILE A 43 4.56 -7.53 -20.74
N PHE A 44 4.55 -6.31 -20.21
CA PHE A 44 5.19 -5.18 -20.87
C PHE A 44 6.70 -5.37 -21.02
N LEU A 45 7.37 -5.88 -19.98
CA LEU A 45 8.79 -6.27 -20.03
C LEU A 45 9.08 -7.29 -21.13
N VAL A 46 8.23 -8.32 -21.27
CA VAL A 46 8.38 -9.33 -22.33
C VAL A 46 8.28 -8.69 -23.72
N PHE A 47 7.34 -7.77 -23.93
CA PHE A 47 7.25 -7.02 -25.19
C PHE A 47 8.49 -6.17 -25.44
N THR A 48 8.95 -5.40 -24.45
CA THR A 48 10.17 -4.57 -24.58
C THR A 48 11.40 -5.42 -24.91
N ILE A 49 11.58 -6.58 -24.27
CA ILE A 49 12.70 -7.49 -24.56
C ILE A 49 12.61 -8.01 -26.00
N ARG A 50 11.40 -8.38 -26.44
CA ARG A 50 11.19 -8.86 -27.81
C ARG A 50 11.54 -7.78 -28.84
N ASP A 51 11.10 -6.55 -28.60
CA ASP A 51 11.39 -5.40 -29.48
C ASP A 51 12.87 -5.07 -29.49
N TYR A 52 13.52 -5.10 -28.32
CA TYR A 52 14.97 -4.92 -28.20
C TYR A 52 15.75 -5.98 -29.00
N ILE A 53 15.38 -7.27 -28.88
CA ILE A 53 16.02 -8.35 -29.64
C ILE A 53 15.80 -8.15 -31.15
N HIS A 54 14.61 -7.69 -31.57
CA HIS A 54 14.33 -7.42 -32.96
C HIS A 54 15.19 -6.28 -33.51
N MET A 55 15.27 -5.17 -32.78
CA MET A 55 16.10 -4.02 -33.15
C MET A 55 17.60 -4.34 -33.15
N GLN A 56 18.06 -5.16 -32.20
CA GLN A 56 19.45 -5.63 -32.18
C GLN A 56 19.80 -6.46 -33.43
N LYS A 57 18.88 -7.30 -33.90
CA LYS A 57 19.07 -8.07 -35.16
C LYS A 57 19.16 -7.15 -36.37
N LEU A 58 18.29 -6.13 -36.45
CA LEU A 58 18.33 -5.12 -37.52
C LEU A 58 19.62 -4.30 -37.48
N PHE A 59 20.15 -4.01 -36.28
CA PHE A 59 21.42 -3.33 -36.11
C PHE A 59 22.58 -4.14 -36.68
N ASN A 60 22.62 -5.44 -36.39
CA ASN A 60 23.63 -6.34 -36.94
C ASN A 60 23.56 -6.47 -38.47
N GLN A 61 22.40 -6.17 -39.07
CA GLN A 61 22.20 -6.12 -40.52
C GLN A 61 22.53 -4.74 -41.12
N GLY A 62 22.96 -3.77 -40.32
CA GLY A 62 23.31 -2.41 -40.75
C GLY A 62 22.11 -1.54 -41.13
N VAL A 63 20.88 -1.96 -40.81
CA VAL A 63 19.65 -1.26 -41.20
C VAL A 63 19.32 -0.11 -40.24
N THR A 64 19.78 -0.19 -38.99
CA THR A 64 19.46 0.76 -37.91
C THR A 64 20.71 1.22 -37.17
N SER A 65 20.61 2.36 -36.49
CA SER A 65 21.65 2.91 -35.61
C SER A 65 21.61 2.28 -34.20
N GLN A 66 22.71 2.35 -33.45
CA GLN A 66 22.72 1.95 -32.03
C GLN A 66 21.80 2.81 -31.17
N ALA A 67 21.64 4.10 -31.51
CA ALA A 67 20.78 5.02 -30.77
C ALA A 67 19.33 4.51 -30.74
N SER A 68 18.82 4.05 -31.89
CA SER A 68 17.45 3.53 -32.01
C SER A 68 17.22 2.26 -31.17
N VAL A 69 18.24 1.42 -31.01
CA VAL A 69 18.16 0.22 -30.15
C VAL A 69 18.01 0.63 -28.68
N ILE A 70 18.77 1.63 -28.23
CA ILE A 70 18.72 2.14 -26.86
C ILE A 70 17.36 2.82 -26.59
N GLU A 71 16.86 3.60 -27.54
CA GLU A 71 15.55 4.27 -27.45
C GLU A 71 14.40 3.27 -27.23
N THR A 72 14.55 2.03 -27.68
CA THR A 72 13.53 0.98 -27.50
C THR A 72 13.28 0.65 -26.02
N VAL A 73 14.28 0.83 -25.14
CA VAL A 73 14.19 0.51 -23.71
C VAL A 73 13.72 1.71 -22.88
N VAL A 74 13.86 2.93 -23.41
CA VAL A 74 13.53 4.19 -22.70
C VAL A 74 12.08 4.22 -22.18
N PRO A 75 11.04 3.85 -22.96
CA PRO A 75 9.66 3.84 -22.47
C PRO A 75 9.47 2.94 -21.24
N PHE A 76 10.14 1.79 -21.21
CA PHE A 76 10.09 0.88 -20.08
C PHE A 76 10.71 1.48 -18.82
N LEU A 77 11.84 2.16 -18.96
CA LEU A 77 12.49 2.86 -17.85
C LEU A 77 11.63 4.01 -17.30
N ILE A 78 10.95 4.76 -18.16
CA ILE A 78 10.04 5.84 -17.76
C ILE A 78 8.89 5.27 -16.93
N ILE A 79 8.24 4.21 -17.41
CA ILE A 79 7.12 3.58 -16.70
C ILE A 79 7.58 3.03 -15.36
N LEU A 80 8.70 2.30 -15.33
CA LEU A 80 9.25 1.75 -14.09
C LEU A 80 9.62 2.85 -13.08
N GLY A 81 10.26 3.93 -13.56
CA GLY A 81 10.62 5.09 -12.73
C GLY A 81 9.39 5.79 -12.16
N SER A 82 8.36 6.01 -12.99
CA SER A 82 7.11 6.62 -12.53
C SER A 82 6.39 5.78 -11.49
N LEU A 83 6.36 4.45 -11.66
CA LEU A 83 5.75 3.53 -10.71
C LEU A 83 6.50 3.54 -9.37
N SER A 84 7.84 3.52 -9.43
CA SER A 84 8.70 3.61 -8.24
C SER A 84 8.45 4.90 -7.47
N LEU A 85 8.33 6.02 -8.16
CA LEU A 85 8.05 7.32 -7.55
C LEU A 85 6.68 7.36 -6.86
N VAL A 86 5.63 6.84 -7.51
CA VAL A 86 4.29 6.74 -6.91
C VAL A 86 4.32 5.86 -5.66
N ILE A 87 4.99 4.71 -5.71
CA ILE A 87 5.16 3.83 -4.54
C ILE A 87 5.90 4.56 -3.41
N GLY A 88 6.97 5.29 -3.72
CA GLY A 88 7.72 6.07 -2.75
C GLY A 88 6.85 7.12 -2.05
N ILE A 89 6.01 7.83 -2.79
CA ILE A 89 5.07 8.82 -2.23
C ILE A 89 4.06 8.14 -1.31
N LEU A 90 3.43 7.06 -1.76
CA LEU A 90 2.44 6.32 -0.97
C LEU A 90 3.05 5.73 0.32
N ALA A 91 4.27 5.19 0.24
CA ALA A 91 4.98 4.68 1.41
C ALA A 91 5.33 5.78 2.41
N THR A 92 5.76 6.94 1.91
CA THR A 92 6.07 8.12 2.75
C THR A 92 4.81 8.61 3.46
N VAL A 93 3.72 8.84 2.73
CA VAL A 93 2.43 9.28 3.29
C VAL A 93 1.89 8.24 4.28
N GLY A 94 1.94 6.96 3.94
CA GLY A 94 1.50 5.87 4.82
C GLY A 94 2.29 5.81 6.13
N THR A 95 3.60 6.06 6.07
CA THR A 95 4.46 6.11 7.26
C THR A 95 4.12 7.32 8.13
N PHE A 96 3.91 8.50 7.54
CA PHE A 96 3.48 9.69 8.28
C PHE A 96 2.12 9.49 8.97
N LEU A 97 1.14 8.92 8.28
CA LEU A 97 -0.17 8.62 8.87
C LEU A 97 -0.06 7.61 10.02
N ARG A 98 0.79 6.58 9.87
CA ARG A 98 1.04 5.59 10.91
C ARG A 98 1.68 6.23 12.15
N LEU A 99 2.69 7.09 11.96
CA LEU A 99 3.35 7.81 13.05
C LEU A 99 2.35 8.71 13.80
N ARG A 100 1.54 9.49 13.07
CA ARG A 100 0.50 10.36 13.66
C ARG A 100 -0.56 9.58 14.44
N THR A 101 -0.97 8.41 13.93
CA THR A 101 -1.97 7.57 14.59
C THR A 101 -1.40 6.94 15.86
N THR A 102 -0.15 6.48 15.80
CA THR A 102 0.55 5.89 16.95
C THR A 102 0.72 6.93 18.07
N SER A 103 1.09 8.17 17.74
CA SER A 103 1.24 9.23 18.74
C SER A 103 -0.08 9.60 19.42
N MET A 104 -1.20 9.63 18.69
CA MET A 104 -2.51 9.89 19.29
C MET A 104 -2.94 8.78 20.26
N LEU A 105 -2.70 7.52 19.87
CA LEU A 105 -3.06 6.36 20.68
C LEU A 105 -2.22 6.28 21.95
N GLU A 106 -0.92 6.60 21.86
CA GLU A 106 -0.03 6.70 23.01
C GLU A 106 -0.48 7.81 23.99
N ILE A 107 -0.90 8.97 23.48
CA ILE A 107 -1.43 10.06 24.31
C ILE A 107 -2.71 9.62 25.04
N GLN A 108 -3.63 8.94 24.34
CA GLN A 108 -4.85 8.42 24.95
C GLN A 108 -4.56 7.39 26.04
N GLN A 109 -3.57 6.51 25.83
CA GLN A 109 -3.13 5.55 26.85
C GLN A 109 -2.51 6.24 28.07
N ARG A 110 -1.69 7.27 27.87
CA ARG A 110 -1.11 8.05 28.97
C ARG A 110 -2.18 8.81 29.76
N LEU A 111 -3.16 9.41 29.09
CA LEU A 111 -4.28 10.10 29.75
C LEU A 111 -5.14 9.13 30.58
N ALA A 112 -5.48 7.97 30.01
CA ALA A 112 -6.27 6.95 30.71
C ALA A 112 -5.52 6.41 31.95
N ASN A 113 -4.20 6.22 31.86
CA ASN A 113 -3.40 5.83 33.02
C ASN A 113 -3.35 6.93 34.09
N LEU A 114 -3.24 8.20 33.70
CA LEU A 114 -3.29 9.32 34.65
C LEU A 114 -4.66 9.44 35.33
N GLU A 115 -5.75 9.24 34.59
CA GLU A 115 -7.10 9.25 35.13
C GLU A 115 -7.28 8.13 36.18
N ASN A 116 -6.80 6.92 35.88
CA ASN A 116 -6.84 5.79 36.81
C ASN A 116 -6.02 6.04 38.09
N MET A 117 -4.85 6.69 37.98
CA MET A 117 -4.05 7.05 39.17
C MET A 117 -4.75 8.09 40.05
N VAL A 118 -5.37 9.11 39.45
CA VAL A 118 -6.10 10.15 40.20
C VAL A 118 -7.36 9.59 40.86
N ILE A 119 -8.05 8.66 40.22
CA ILE A 119 -9.22 7.97 40.82
C ILE A 119 -8.75 7.08 41.98
N SER A 120 -7.67 6.32 41.78
CA SER A 120 -7.06 5.47 42.82
C SER A 120 -6.54 6.25 44.03
N GLU A 121 -6.17 7.52 43.89
CA GLU A 121 -5.66 8.36 44.98
C GLU A 121 -6.80 9.04 45.78
N LYS A 122 -8.02 9.03 45.25
CA LYS A 122 -9.22 9.60 45.91
C LYS A 122 -10.02 8.56 46.72
N GLU A 123 -9.75 7.28 46.56
CA GLU A 123 -10.26 6.19 47.41
C GLU A 123 -9.32 5.95 48.60
#